data_AF-A0A0M2UV89-F1
#
_entry.id   AF-A0A0M2UV89-F1
#
_cell.length_a   1.000
_cell.length_b   1.000
_cell.length_c   1.000
_cell.angle_alpha   90.00
_cell.angle_beta   90.00
_cell.angle_gamma   90.00
#
_symmetry.space_group_name_H-M   'P 1'
#
loop_
_entity.id
_entity.type
_entity.pdbx_description
1 polymer ?
#
loop_
_entity_poly.entity_id
_entity_poly.type
_entity_poly.pdbx_seq_one_letter_code
_entity_poly.pdbx_strand_id
1 'polypeptide(L)'
;MRLRLLLWVSGGYDMSLTERIIENVKTLPELKQREVLDFVEYLRSRAEKEEKIEWNALSLSSAMRGMEDEKSPYSMNDLKETFS
;
A
#
# COMPACT_ATOMS: atom_id res chain seq x y z
N MET A 1 10.11 45.95 37.85
CA MET A 1 8.72 45.54 38.15
C MET A 1 7.90 45.52 36.87
N ARG A 2 6.98 44.57 36.79
CA ARG A 2 5.95 44.31 35.75
C ARG A 2 6.36 43.42 34.58
N LEU A 3 6.28 42.12 34.92
CA LEU A 3 5.91 40.97 34.12
C LEU A 3 5.02 41.26 32.90
N ARG A 4 5.36 40.64 31.77
CA ARG A 4 4.43 40.07 30.77
C ARG A 4 4.70 38.56 30.73
N LEU A 5 4.17 37.81 31.68
CA LEU A 5 3.02 36.90 31.50
C LEU A 5 2.75 36.46 30.04
N LEU A 6 3.06 35.18 29.79
CA LEU A 6 2.28 34.22 29.00
C LEU A 6 2.12 34.50 27.49
N LEU A 7 3.19 34.27 26.73
CA LEU A 7 3.05 33.47 25.48
C LEU A 7 3.34 32.02 25.85
N TRP A 8 2.36 31.34 26.43
CA TRP A 8 2.42 29.89 26.62
C TRP A 8 1.51 29.26 25.58
N VAL A 9 2.12 28.43 24.74
CA VAL A 9 1.52 27.24 24.11
C VAL A 9 0.40 27.52 23.11
N SER A 10 0.79 27.83 21.88
CA SER A 10 0.05 27.36 20.69
C SER A 10 0.94 26.34 19.98
N GLY A 11 1.10 25.21 20.65
CA GLY A 11 1.91 24.08 20.23
C GLY A 11 1.48 22.84 21.00
N GLY A 12 0.16 22.65 21.10
CA GLY A 12 -0.38 21.36 21.52
C GLY A 12 -0.04 20.38 20.41
N TYR A 13 0.85 19.44 20.73
CA TYR A 13 1.20 18.25 19.96
C TYR A 13 0.13 17.85 18.94
N ASP A 14 0.34 18.14 17.66
CA ASP A 14 -0.40 17.48 16.61
C ASP A 14 0.09 16.03 16.58
N MET A 15 -0.63 15.17 17.31
CA MET A 15 -0.28 13.78 17.46
C MET A 15 -0.41 13.09 16.10
N SER A 16 0.67 12.48 15.64
CA SER A 16 0.68 11.76 14.37
C SER A 16 -0.37 10.64 14.39
N LEU A 17 -0.89 10.29 13.21
CA LEU A 17 -1.82 9.17 13.08
C LEU A 17 -1.26 7.88 13.70
N THR A 18 0.04 7.65 13.53
CA THR A 18 0.76 6.50 14.11
C THR A 18 0.71 6.50 15.64
N GLU A 19 0.98 7.63 16.28
CA GLU A 19 0.91 7.76 17.73
C GLU A 19 -0.52 7.52 18.24
N ARG A 20 -1.53 8.08 17.56
CA ARG A 20 -2.94 7.84 17.90
C ARG A 20 -3.32 6.36 17.82
N ILE A 21 -2.84 5.64 16.80
CA ILE A 21 -3.05 4.19 16.66
C ILE A 21 -2.40 3.46 17.84
N ILE A 22 -1.13 3.75 18.15
CA ILE A 22 -0.40 3.10 19.24
C ILE A 22 -1.11 3.32 20.58
N GLU A 23 -1.57 4.54 20.86
CA GLU A 23 -2.29 4.84 22.10
C GLU A 23 -3.60 4.06 22.19
N ASN A 24 -4.39 3.99 21.11
CA ASN A 24 -5.62 3.22 21.11
C ASN A 24 -5.36 1.71 21.31
N VAL A 25 -4.37 1.14 20.62
CA VAL A 25 -4.03 -0.28 20.74
C VAL A 25 -3.62 -0.64 22.16
N LYS A 26 -2.86 0.23 22.84
CA LYS A 26 -2.46 0.02 24.25
C LYS A 26 -3.65 -0.12 25.22
N THR A 27 -4.80 0.48 24.90
CA THR A 27 -6.01 0.39 25.74
C THR A 27 -6.78 -0.93 25.58
N LEU A 28 -6.48 -1.71 24.54
CA LEU A 28 -7.17 -2.96 24.26
C LEU A 28 -6.62 -4.13 25.11
N PRO A 29 -7.45 -5.14 25.43
CA PRO A 29 -6.97 -6.41 25.97
C PRO A 29 -5.98 -7.09 25.01
N GLU A 30 -5.02 -7.85 25.53
CA GLU A 30 -3.95 -8.50 24.74
C GLU A 30 -4.51 -9.32 23.56
N LEU A 31 -5.60 -10.06 23.78
CA LEU A 31 -6.25 -10.86 22.74
C LEU A 31 -6.69 -10.01 21.54
N LYS A 32 -7.14 -8.78 21.80
CA LYS A 32 -7.51 -7.79 20.76
C LYS A 32 -6.30 -7.09 20.17
N GLN A 33 -5.23 -6.86 20.93
CA GLN A 33 -3.97 -6.37 20.38
C GLN A 33 -3.38 -7.35 19.36
N ARG A 34 -3.53 -8.66 19.59
CA ARG A 34 -3.12 -9.71 18.64
C ARG A 34 -3.88 -9.62 17.31
N GLU A 35 -5.21 -9.43 17.36
CA GLU A 35 -6.01 -9.21 16.14
C GLU A 35 -5.54 -7.98 15.35
N VAL A 36 -5.14 -6.91 16.05
CA VAL A 36 -4.56 -5.72 15.38
C VAL A 36 -3.21 -6.04 14.73
N LEU A 37 -2.35 -6.80 15.41
CA LEU A 37 -1.07 -7.23 14.85
C LEU A 37 -1.26 -8.03 13.56
N ASP A 38 -2.17 -9.02 13.58
CA ASP A 38 -2.49 -9.84 12.41
C ASP A 38 -2.95 -8.97 11.23
N PHE A 39 -3.77 -7.95 11.50
CA PHE A 39 -4.24 -7.03 10.48
C PHE A 39 -3.11 -6.15 9.90
N VAL A 40 -2.20 -5.66 10.74
CA VAL A 40 -1.04 -4.87 10.30
C VAL A 40 -0.11 -5.72 9.42
N GLU A 41 0.12 -6.98 9.77
CA GLU A 41 0.91 -7.91 8.96
C GLU A 41 0.24 -8.19 7.61
N TYR A 42 -1.09 -8.39 7.61
CA TYR A 42 -1.86 -8.52 6.38
C TYR A 42 -1.69 -7.28 5.48
N LEU A 43 -1.85 -6.07 6.02
CA LEU A 43 -1.71 -4.83 5.26
C LEU A 43 -0.31 -4.69 4.65
N ARG A 44 0.74 -5.04 5.40
CA ARG A 44 2.12 -5.04 4.87
C ARG A 44 2.26 -5.98 3.68
N SER A 45 1.81 -7.23 3.82
CA SER A 45 1.88 -8.22 2.74
C SER A 45 1.06 -7.83 1.52
N ARG A 46 -0.03 -7.08 1.72
CA ARG A 46 -0.90 -6.60 0.67
C ARG A 46 -0.26 -5.44 -0.11
N ALA A 47 0.34 -4.47 0.59
CA ALA A 47 1.02 -3.34 -0.03
C ALA A 47 2.15 -3.82 -0.96
N GLU A 48 2.95 -4.81 -0.53
CA GLU A 48 4.01 -5.42 -1.36
C GLU A 48 3.43 -6.08 -2.63
N LYS A 49 2.27 -6.73 -2.53
CA LYS A 49 1.60 -7.35 -3.69
C LYS A 49 1.02 -6.31 -4.63
N GLU A 50 0.41 -5.25 -4.10
CA GLU A 50 -0.14 -4.14 -4.89
C GLU A 50 0.97 -3.43 -5.66
N GLU A 51 2.08 -3.09 -5.00
CA GLU A 51 3.28 -2.52 -5.65
C GLU A 51 3.78 -3.43 -6.79
N LYS A 52 3.83 -4.74 -6.57
CA LYS A 52 4.23 -5.70 -7.61
C LYS A 52 3.24 -5.73 -8.78
N ILE A 53 1.93 -5.66 -8.53
CA ILE A 53 0.91 -5.65 -9.58
C ILE A 53 1.01 -4.36 -10.40
N GLU A 54 1.16 -3.21 -9.72
CA GLU A 54 1.35 -1.91 -10.37
C GLU A 54 2.62 -1.91 -11.23
N TRP A 55 3.72 -2.44 -10.70
CA TRP A 55 4.98 -2.58 -11.43
C TRP A 55 4.83 -3.47 -12.67
N ASN A 56 4.12 -4.60 -12.56
CA ASN A 56 3.88 -5.49 -13.70
C ASN A 56 3.06 -4.80 -14.81
N ALA A 57 2.02 -4.06 -14.43
CA ALA A 57 1.18 -3.33 -15.39
C ALA A 57 1.97 -2.21 -16.08
N LEU A 58 2.76 -1.44 -15.34
CA LEU A 58 3.66 -0.42 -15.89
C LEU A 58 4.72 -1.03 -16.81
N SER A 59 5.34 -2.14 -16.40
CA SER A 59 6.36 -2.83 -17.19
C SER A 59 5.80 -3.36 -18.51
N LEU A 60 4.63 -4.01 -18.48
CA LEU A 60 3.99 -4.53 -19.67
C LEU A 60 3.56 -3.41 -20.63
N SER A 61 2.89 -2.38 -20.11
CA SER A 61 2.46 -1.23 -20.93
C SER A 61 3.64 -0.47 -21.53
N SER A 62 4.78 -0.42 -20.83
CA SER A 62 6.01 0.17 -21.36
C SER A 62 6.64 -0.69 -22.45
N ALA A 63 6.66 -2.02 -22.28
CA ALA A 63 7.23 -2.95 -23.26
C ALA A 63 6.39 -3.04 -24.55
N MET A 64 5.06 -2.92 -24.45
CA MET A 64 4.15 -2.95 -25.60
C MET A 64 4.03 -1.60 -26.32
N ARG A 65 4.61 -0.53 -25.76
CA ARG A 65 4.52 0.80 -26.34
C ARG A 65 5.22 0.86 -27.70
N GLY A 66 4.47 1.21 -28.74
CA GLY A 66 4.95 1.23 -30.13
C GLY A 66 4.75 -0.10 -30.88
N MET A 67 4.21 -1.12 -30.22
CA MET A 67 3.86 -2.42 -30.81
C MET A 67 2.35 -2.68 -30.83
N GLU A 68 1.51 -1.71 -30.43
CA GLU A 68 0.08 -1.93 -30.20
C GLU A 68 -0.70 -2.31 -31.47
N ASP A 69 -0.29 -1.77 -32.62
CA ASP A 69 -0.91 -2.02 -33.92
C ASP A 69 -0.16 -3.07 -34.77
N GLU A 70 0.88 -3.70 -34.20
CA GLU A 70 1.61 -4.75 -34.91
C GLU A 70 0.70 -5.96 -35.14
N LYS A 71 0.57 -6.37 -36.41
CA LYS A 71 -0.15 -7.59 -36.75
C LYS A 71 0.60 -8.79 -36.17
N SER A 72 -0.13 -9.63 -35.43
CA SER A 72 0.39 -10.92 -34.97
C SER A 72 0.92 -11.72 -36.17
N PRO A 73 2.20 -12.13 -36.17
CA PRO A 73 2.74 -13.00 -37.20
C PRO A 73 2.25 -14.45 -37.06
N TYR A 74 1.60 -14.77 -35.93
CA TYR A 74 1.10 -16.10 -35.61
C TYR A 74 -0.43 -16.18 -35.69
N SER A 75 -0.91 -17.36 -36.04
CA SER A 75 -2.30 -17.73 -36.25
C SER A 75 -2.65 -19.04 -35.53
N MET A 76 -3.93 -19.38 -35.46
CA MET A 76 -4.37 -20.67 -34.90
C MET A 76 -3.80 -21.88 -35.66
N ASN A 77 -3.41 -21.71 -36.92
CA ASN A 77 -2.82 -22.77 -37.72
C ASN A 77 -1.39 -23.13 -37.30
N ASP A 78 -0.74 -22.27 -36.49
CA ASP A 78 0.62 -22.50 -35.99
C ASP A 78 0.65 -23.37 -34.72
N LEU A 79 -0.53 -23.67 -34.13
CA LEU A 79 -0.65 -24.53 -32.97
C LEU A 79 -0.39 -25.99 -33.35
N LYS A 80 0.60 -26.62 -32.70
CA LYS A 80 0.96 -28.04 -32.94
C LYS A 80 0.01 -29.02 -32.25
N GLU A 81 -0.60 -28.61 -31.14
CA GLU A 81 -1.51 -29.43 -30.36
C GLU A 81 -2.87 -28.74 -30.27
N THR A 82 -3.93 -29.54 -30.41
CA THR A 82 -5.31 -29.11 -30.19
C THR A 82 -5.97 -30.10 -29.23
N PHE A 83 -6.59 -29.57 -28.18
CA PHE A 83 -7.32 -30.39 -27.20
C PHE A 83 -8.81 -30.36 -27.58
N SER A 84 -9.40 -31.54 -27.73
CA SER A 84 -10.83 -31.77 -27.98
C SER A 84 -11.42 -32.63 -26.88
#